data_AF-A0A961FA02-F1
#
_entry.id   AF-A0A961FA02-F1
#
_cell.length_a   1.000
_cell.length_b   1.000
_cell.length_c   1.000
_cell.angle_alpha   90.00
_cell.angle_beta   90.00
_cell.angle_gamma   90.00
#
_symmetry.space_group_name_H-M   'P 1'
#
loop_
_entity.id
_entity.type
_entity.pdbx_description
1 polymer ?
#
loop_
_entity_poly.entity_id
_entity_poly.type
_entity_poly.pdbx_seq_one_letter_code
_entity_poly.pdbx_strand_id
1 'polypeptide(L)'
;MKPKISIAARFSAVGLSAVAVGALATGLGFLWQEMLTLRSAQHAYMSSVALAGQREIEKLELPDQVLTGEHALPSDVQTQLKARLGVVEPPTALVGLGLKVEMASLATQKGRPERTSLVKGPSQIVNPTETGWIIEEPDAAQVQDPVKRVLGGTSLAMSGHAPSEGMNLFGRPGWFIVAVPVRGSDGRVQGAFVARQPLLQWLHVVRFSRLMVPLLGACVGMLPAVLGFFLLSRRLTSKTRMLEEGLRTVRRGSLTQRLPARGMDDLDRVQAEFNSAMDTVQAEDDRKQAVIREFQDAKKQAE
;
A
#
# COMPACT_ATOMS: atom_id res chain seq x y z
N MET A 1 41.68 -8.34 9.41
CA MET A 1 41.75 -8.19 7.93
C MET A 1 40.43 -7.59 7.44
N LYS A 2 40.43 -6.44 6.76
CA LYS A 2 39.18 -5.84 6.24
C LYS A 2 38.71 -6.60 4.99
N PRO A 3 37.47 -7.10 4.92
CA PRO A 3 36.97 -7.77 3.72
C PRO A 3 36.95 -6.77 2.55
N LYS A 4 37.75 -7.04 1.51
CA LYS A 4 37.72 -6.25 0.27
C LYS A 4 36.52 -6.71 -0.56
N ILE A 5 35.36 -6.11 -0.28
CA ILE A 5 34.16 -6.26 -1.12
C ILE A 5 34.46 -5.65 -2.49
N SER A 6 34.26 -6.40 -3.57
CA SER A 6 34.48 -5.90 -4.93
C SER A 6 33.53 -4.75 -5.26
N ILE A 7 33.97 -3.83 -6.12
CA ILE A 7 33.13 -2.71 -6.58
C ILE A 7 31.83 -3.23 -7.22
N ALA A 8 31.90 -4.35 -7.94
CA ALA A 8 30.75 -5.02 -8.53
C ALA A 8 29.73 -5.51 -7.49
N ALA A 9 30.18 -6.06 -6.36
CA ALA A 9 29.29 -6.48 -5.27
C ALA A 9 28.59 -5.27 -4.62
N ARG A 10 29.29 -4.14 -4.47
CA ARG A 10 28.69 -2.88 -3.97
C ARG A 10 27.64 -2.33 -4.94
N PHE A 11 27.97 -2.29 -6.24
CA PHE A 11 27.06 -1.83 -7.28
C PHE A 11 25.80 -2.69 -7.35
N SER A 12 25.96 -4.02 -7.28
CA SER A 12 24.82 -4.97 -7.24
C SER A 12 23.95 -4.73 -6.02
N ALA A 13 24.54 -4.59 -4.83
CA ALA A 13 23.81 -4.37 -3.60
C ALA A 13 22.99 -3.07 -3.63
N VAL A 14 23.57 -1.97 -4.14
CA VAL A 14 22.86 -0.70 -4.29
C VAL A 14 21.73 -0.82 -5.32
N GLY A 15 22.01 -1.43 -6.47
CA GLY A 15 21.01 -1.64 -7.52
C GLY A 15 19.82 -2.48 -7.07
N LEU A 16 20.10 -3.62 -6.42
CA LEU A 16 19.07 -4.49 -5.83
C LEU A 16 18.27 -3.79 -4.74
N SER A 17 18.92 -3.00 -3.89
CA SER A 17 18.24 -2.22 -2.84
C SER A 17 17.31 -1.17 -3.46
N ALA A 18 17.76 -0.44 -4.48
CA ALA A 18 16.94 0.55 -5.17
C ALA A 18 15.69 -0.08 -5.81
N VAL A 19 15.86 -1.25 -6.44
CA VAL A 19 14.76 -2.01 -7.05
C VAL A 19 13.77 -2.49 -5.99
N ALA A 20 14.27 -3.02 -4.86
CA ALA A 20 13.42 -3.46 -3.76
C ALA A 20 12.61 -2.30 -3.16
N VAL A 21 13.24 -1.14 -2.96
CA VAL A 21 12.57 0.08 -2.49
C VAL A 21 11.49 0.52 -3.49
N GLY A 22 11.80 0.53 -4.80
CA GLY A 22 10.83 0.86 -5.84
C GLY A 22 9.64 -0.09 -5.88
N ALA A 23 9.87 -1.40 -5.74
CA ALA A 23 8.82 -2.40 -5.69
C ALA A 23 7.92 -2.23 -4.45
N LEU A 24 8.52 -1.98 -3.28
CA LEU A 24 7.78 -1.70 -2.04
C LEU A 24 6.95 -0.42 -2.15
N ALA A 25 7.52 0.66 -2.68
CA ALA A 25 6.82 1.92 -2.88
C ALA A 25 5.61 1.76 -3.82
N THR A 26 5.80 1.01 -4.91
CA THR A 26 4.72 0.70 -5.86
C THR A 26 3.62 -0.14 -5.20
N GLY A 27 4.00 -1.19 -4.47
CA GLY A 27 3.04 -2.04 -3.75
C GLY A 27 2.24 -1.28 -2.69
N LEU A 28 2.90 -0.41 -1.92
CA LEU A 28 2.25 0.48 -0.97
C LEU A 28 1.31 1.47 -1.67
N GLY A 29 1.70 2.01 -2.83
CA GLY A 29 0.86 2.89 -3.64
C GLY A 29 -0.43 2.21 -4.13
N PHE A 30 -0.36 0.96 -4.60
CA PHE A 30 -1.54 0.20 -4.98
C PHE A 30 -2.48 -0.06 -3.80
N LEU A 31 -1.93 -0.50 -2.66
CA LEU A 31 -2.73 -0.74 -1.47
C LEU A 31 -3.37 0.54 -0.92
N TRP A 32 -2.66 1.66 -1.03
CA TRP A 32 -3.17 2.97 -0.68
C TRP A 32 -4.36 3.37 -1.55
N GLN A 33 -4.23 3.24 -2.88
CA GLN A 33 -5.30 3.53 -3.82
C GLN A 33 -6.53 2.64 -3.59
N GLU A 34 -6.31 1.34 -3.34
CA GLU A 34 -7.37 0.39 -3.03
C GLU A 34 -8.11 0.79 -1.74
N MET A 35 -7.37 1.18 -0.70
CA MET A 35 -7.95 1.66 0.56
C MET A 35 -8.85 2.89 0.34
N LEU A 36 -8.39 3.87 -0.45
CA LEU A 36 -9.19 5.05 -0.78
C LEU A 36 -10.45 4.68 -1.57
N THR A 37 -10.32 3.78 -2.55
CA THR A 37 -11.42 3.30 -3.38
C THR A 37 -12.48 2.61 -2.53
N LEU A 38 -12.06 1.73 -1.63
CA LEU A 38 -12.96 1.01 -0.74
C LEU A 38 -13.60 1.91 0.31
N ARG A 39 -12.91 2.94 0.81
CA ARG A 39 -13.52 3.94 1.68
C ARG A 39 -14.58 4.75 0.96
N SER A 40 -14.31 5.15 -0.28
CA SER A 40 -15.31 5.82 -1.12
C SER A 40 -16.53 4.92 -1.34
N ALA A 41 -16.30 3.64 -1.65
CA ALA A 41 -17.35 2.65 -1.79
C ALA A 41 -18.16 2.44 -0.50
N GLN A 42 -17.50 2.38 0.67
CA GLN A 42 -18.17 2.30 1.97
C GLN A 42 -19.06 3.52 2.21
N HIS A 43 -18.55 4.72 1.92
CA HIS A 43 -19.29 5.96 2.06
C HIS A 43 -20.56 5.97 1.19
N ALA A 44 -20.43 5.61 -0.08
CA ALA A 44 -21.54 5.55 -1.03
C ALA A 44 -22.57 4.48 -0.64
N TYR A 45 -22.11 3.28 -0.25
CA TYR A 45 -22.95 2.19 0.21
C TYR A 45 -23.77 2.58 1.43
N MET A 46 -23.11 3.08 2.48
CA MET A 46 -23.76 3.47 3.74
C MET A 46 -24.75 4.62 3.55
N SER A 47 -24.45 5.57 2.69
CA SER A 47 -25.40 6.64 2.32
C SER A 47 -26.64 6.08 1.63
N SER A 48 -26.44 5.14 0.70
CA SER A 48 -27.54 4.51 -0.04
C SER A 48 -28.44 3.69 0.87
N VAL A 49 -27.84 2.93 1.80
CA VAL A 49 -28.57 2.17 2.83
C VAL A 49 -29.36 3.09 3.74
N ALA A 50 -28.76 4.18 4.23
CA ALA A 50 -29.44 5.12 5.10
C ALA A 50 -30.66 5.75 4.40
N LEU A 51 -30.49 6.24 3.17
CA LEU A 51 -31.58 6.83 2.38
C LEU A 51 -32.67 5.81 2.01
N ALA A 52 -32.30 4.58 1.70
CA ALA A 52 -33.27 3.51 1.46
C ALA A 52 -34.08 3.20 2.74
N GLY A 53 -33.39 3.15 3.89
CA GLY A 53 -34.03 2.97 5.19
C GLY A 53 -34.98 4.12 5.53
N GLN A 54 -34.57 5.37 5.33
CA GLN A 54 -35.45 6.53 5.49
C GLN A 54 -36.74 6.39 4.70
N ARG A 55 -36.64 6.13 3.39
CA ARG A 55 -37.81 6.03 2.51
C ARG A 55 -38.74 4.90 2.92
N GLU A 56 -38.18 3.77 3.36
CA GLU A 56 -39.00 2.64 3.81
C GLU A 56 -39.71 2.96 5.13
N ILE A 57 -39.02 3.59 6.08
CA ILE A 57 -39.62 3.99 7.37
C ILE A 57 -40.69 5.07 7.18
N GLU A 58 -40.44 6.09 6.35
CA GLU A 58 -41.42 7.16 6.05
C GLU A 58 -42.67 6.60 5.35
N LYS A 59 -42.53 5.52 4.56
CA LYS A 59 -43.66 4.84 3.91
C LYS A 59 -44.56 4.07 4.89
N LEU A 60 -44.01 3.64 6.02
CA LEU A 60 -44.70 2.78 6.98
C LEU A 60 -45.55 3.56 8.00
N GLU A 61 -45.52 4.90 7.97
CA GLU A 61 -46.32 5.78 8.85
C GLU A 61 -46.31 5.32 10.32
N LEU A 62 -45.12 5.00 10.83
CA LEU A 62 -44.95 4.44 12.17
C LEU A 62 -45.30 5.47 13.26
N PRO A 63 -45.75 5.02 14.45
CA PRO A 63 -46.00 5.91 15.58
C PRO A 63 -44.74 6.68 16.00
N ASP A 64 -44.92 7.91 16.45
CA ASP A 64 -43.83 8.81 16.88
C ASP A 64 -42.86 8.15 17.87
N GLN A 65 -43.38 7.33 18.80
CA GLN A 65 -42.59 6.61 19.81
C GLN A 65 -41.61 5.59 19.21
N VAL A 66 -41.91 5.05 18.03
CA VAL A 66 -41.01 4.18 17.27
C VAL A 66 -40.02 5.02 16.48
N LEU A 67 -40.48 6.15 15.91
CA LEU A 67 -39.65 7.07 15.15
C LEU A 67 -38.58 7.74 16.01
N THR A 68 -38.88 8.01 17.28
CA THR A 68 -37.95 8.55 18.26
C THR A 68 -37.00 7.49 18.83
N GLY A 69 -37.24 6.21 18.57
CA GLY A 69 -36.45 5.09 19.12
C GLY A 69 -36.76 4.77 20.59
N GLU A 70 -37.84 5.31 21.16
CA GLU A 70 -38.29 4.91 22.51
C GLU A 70 -38.80 3.47 22.53
N HIS A 71 -39.43 3.04 21.44
CA HIS A 71 -39.91 1.67 21.26
C HIS A 71 -39.15 0.94 20.16
N ALA A 72 -39.09 -0.39 20.30
CA ALA A 72 -38.54 -1.25 19.25
C ALA A 72 -39.42 -1.19 18.00
N LEU A 73 -38.78 -1.31 16.82
CA LEU A 73 -39.49 -1.54 15.57
C LEU A 73 -40.35 -2.82 15.69
N PRO A 74 -41.60 -2.84 15.22
CA PRO A 74 -42.38 -4.07 15.12
C PRO A 74 -41.65 -5.15 14.31
N SER A 75 -41.80 -6.43 14.66
CA SER A 75 -41.07 -7.55 14.04
C SER A 75 -41.28 -7.68 12.52
N ASP A 76 -42.47 -7.35 12.08
CA ASP A 76 -42.97 -7.30 10.71
C ASP A 76 -42.27 -6.18 9.94
N VAL A 77 -42.15 -5.00 10.55
CA VAL A 77 -41.36 -3.88 10.02
C VAL A 77 -39.87 -4.22 9.97
N GLN A 78 -39.32 -4.87 10.99
CA GLN A 78 -37.92 -5.31 10.98
C GLN A 78 -37.64 -6.27 9.83
N THR A 79 -38.54 -7.23 9.59
CA THR A 79 -38.41 -8.21 8.50
C THR A 79 -38.48 -7.55 7.13
N GLN A 80 -39.44 -6.62 6.95
CA GLN A 80 -39.58 -5.85 5.73
C GLN A 80 -38.36 -4.96 5.47
N LEU A 81 -37.89 -4.24 6.49
CA LEU A 81 -36.71 -3.40 6.41
C LEU A 81 -35.48 -4.23 6.05
N LYS A 82 -35.29 -5.39 6.68
CA LYS A 82 -34.18 -6.30 6.34
C LYS A 82 -34.24 -6.79 4.90
N ALA A 83 -35.43 -7.17 4.42
CA ALA A 83 -35.62 -7.58 3.03
C ALA A 83 -35.31 -6.44 2.04
N ARG A 84 -35.73 -5.22 2.36
CA ARG A 84 -35.51 -4.03 1.51
C ARG A 84 -34.06 -3.59 1.48
N LEU A 85 -33.42 -3.52 2.65
CA LEU A 85 -32.00 -3.16 2.74
C LEU A 85 -31.10 -4.25 2.13
N GLY A 86 -31.54 -5.51 2.11
CA GLY A 86 -30.85 -6.59 1.41
C GLY A 86 -30.78 -6.44 -0.10
N VAL A 87 -31.64 -5.61 -0.71
CA VAL A 87 -31.58 -5.27 -2.15
C VAL A 87 -30.40 -4.34 -2.45
N VAL A 88 -29.96 -3.56 -1.46
CA VAL A 88 -28.76 -2.73 -1.59
C VAL A 88 -27.55 -3.64 -1.37
N GLU A 89 -27.06 -4.24 -2.45
CA GLU A 89 -25.94 -5.18 -2.37
C GLU A 89 -24.67 -4.46 -1.91
N PRO A 90 -24.03 -4.89 -0.80
CA PRO A 90 -22.73 -4.37 -0.42
C PRO A 90 -21.67 -4.79 -1.45
N PRO A 91 -20.71 -3.91 -1.77
CA PRO A 91 -19.51 -4.33 -2.48
C PRO A 91 -18.89 -5.54 -1.79
N THR A 92 -18.43 -6.53 -2.56
CA THR A 92 -17.92 -7.80 -2.02
C THR A 92 -16.82 -7.62 -0.96
N ALA A 93 -16.07 -6.52 -1.04
CA ALA A 93 -15.05 -6.12 -0.08
C ALA A 93 -15.58 -5.76 1.32
N LEU A 94 -16.82 -5.28 1.39
CA LEU A 94 -17.43 -4.67 2.57
C LEU A 94 -18.44 -5.60 3.25
N VAL A 95 -18.84 -6.70 2.60
CA VAL A 95 -19.80 -7.69 3.14
C VAL A 95 -19.40 -8.11 4.55
N GLY A 96 -18.12 -8.43 4.75
CA GLY A 96 -17.59 -8.92 6.03
C GLY A 96 -17.60 -7.90 7.17
N LEU A 97 -17.74 -6.61 6.89
CA LEU A 97 -17.86 -5.59 7.93
C LEU A 97 -19.21 -5.67 8.65
N GLY A 98 -20.23 -6.24 8.01
CA GLY A 98 -21.59 -6.27 8.52
C GLY A 98 -22.27 -4.90 8.42
N LEU A 99 -23.55 -4.85 8.80
CA LEU A 99 -24.36 -3.65 8.78
C LEU A 99 -25.39 -3.72 9.91
N LYS A 100 -25.43 -2.68 10.74
CA LYS A 100 -26.46 -2.51 11.77
C LYS A 100 -27.26 -1.25 11.49
N VAL A 101 -28.55 -1.29 11.77
CA VAL A 101 -29.44 -0.13 11.62
C VAL A 101 -30.30 0.06 12.87
N GLU A 102 -30.61 1.29 13.22
CA GLU A 102 -31.41 1.63 14.40
C GLU A 102 -32.15 2.95 14.22
N MET A 103 -33.21 3.15 15.00
CA MET A 103 -33.89 4.44 15.15
C MET A 103 -33.31 5.18 16.34
N ALA A 104 -33.05 6.47 16.20
CA ALA A 104 -32.51 7.30 17.27
C ALA A 104 -33.07 8.72 17.26
N SER A 105 -33.17 9.33 18.43
CA SER A 105 -33.55 10.73 18.60
C SER A 105 -32.82 11.36 19.78
N LEU A 106 -33.10 12.64 20.04
CA LEU A 106 -32.59 13.35 21.20
C LEU A 106 -33.75 13.67 22.13
N ALA A 107 -33.71 13.15 23.35
CA ALA A 107 -34.62 13.56 24.41
C ALA A 107 -33.95 14.61 25.31
N THR A 108 -34.71 15.61 25.71
CA THR A 108 -34.27 16.59 26.71
C THR A 108 -34.26 15.93 28.08
N GLN A 109 -33.12 15.98 28.78
CA GLN A 109 -33.02 15.38 30.10
C GLN A 109 -33.89 16.14 31.11
N LYS A 110 -34.78 15.43 31.80
CA LYS A 110 -35.68 16.00 32.82
C LYS A 110 -34.84 16.78 33.87
N GLY A 111 -35.06 18.09 33.97
CA GLY A 111 -34.38 18.97 34.93
C GLY A 111 -33.14 19.72 34.42
N ARG A 112 -32.67 19.48 33.18
CA ARG A 112 -31.62 20.30 32.53
C ARG A 112 -31.92 20.45 31.03
N PRO A 113 -32.65 21.50 30.61
CA PRO A 113 -33.06 21.68 29.21
C PRO A 113 -31.90 21.82 28.22
N GLU A 114 -30.69 22.16 28.70
CA GLU A 114 -29.48 22.26 27.87
C GLU A 114 -28.77 20.94 27.61
N ARG A 115 -29.13 19.85 28.32
CA ARG A 115 -28.54 18.52 28.10
C ARG A 115 -29.52 17.62 27.36
N THR A 116 -29.21 17.36 26.10
CA THR A 116 -29.87 16.33 25.30
C THR A 116 -29.17 14.99 25.48
N SER A 117 -29.95 13.94 25.71
CA SER A 117 -29.48 12.55 25.76
C SER A 117 -29.96 11.80 24.53
N LEU A 118 -29.10 10.95 23.98
CA LEU A 118 -29.45 10.04 22.90
C LEU A 118 -30.47 9.02 23.39
N VAL A 119 -31.61 8.95 22.72
CA VAL A 119 -32.57 7.84 22.84
C VAL A 119 -32.41 6.99 21.59
N LYS A 120 -32.19 5.68 21.77
CA LYS A 120 -32.02 4.76 20.65
C LYS A 120 -32.81 3.48 20.87
N GLY A 121 -33.42 2.99 19.79
CA GLY A 121 -34.05 1.68 19.75
C GLY A 121 -33.02 0.54 19.67
N PRO A 122 -33.47 -0.72 19.79
CA PRO A 122 -32.60 -1.88 19.62
C PRO A 122 -32.07 -1.96 18.17
N SER A 123 -30.75 -2.16 18.03
CA SER A 123 -30.12 -2.22 16.72
C SER A 123 -30.46 -3.53 15.99
N GLN A 124 -30.84 -3.41 14.74
CA GLN A 124 -31.14 -4.50 13.83
C GLN A 124 -29.91 -4.86 13.01
N ILE A 125 -29.56 -6.15 13.01
CA ILE A 125 -28.44 -6.66 12.21
C ILE A 125 -28.97 -7.03 10.82
N VAL A 126 -28.62 -6.24 9.82
CA VAL A 126 -28.98 -6.48 8.42
C VAL A 126 -28.04 -7.54 7.85
N ASN A 127 -26.72 -7.29 7.97
CA ASN A 127 -25.66 -8.20 7.57
C ASN A 127 -24.77 -8.49 8.79
N PRO A 128 -24.48 -9.76 9.12
CA PRO A 128 -23.60 -10.08 10.23
C PRO A 128 -22.16 -9.65 9.93
N THR A 129 -21.47 -9.14 10.94
CA THR A 129 -20.03 -8.88 10.88
C THR A 129 -19.29 -10.23 10.97
N GLU A 130 -18.29 -10.43 10.10
CA GLU A 130 -17.39 -11.59 10.15
C GLU A 130 -16.72 -11.66 11.54
N THR A 131 -16.58 -12.86 12.11
CA THR A 131 -16.16 -13.08 13.50
C THR A 131 -14.82 -12.44 13.88
N GLY A 132 -13.92 -12.25 12.90
CA GLY A 132 -12.61 -11.60 13.10
C GLY A 132 -12.63 -10.07 13.17
N TRP A 133 -13.78 -9.43 12.92
CA TRP A 133 -13.91 -7.96 12.80
C TRP A 133 -14.96 -7.37 13.74
N ILE A 134 -15.36 -8.12 14.77
CA ILE A 134 -16.27 -7.64 15.80
C ILE A 134 -15.51 -6.63 16.65
N ILE A 135 -15.98 -5.38 16.63
CA ILE A 135 -15.40 -4.26 17.38
C ILE A 135 -16.36 -3.84 18.49
N GLU A 136 -15.83 -3.19 19.53
CA GLU A 136 -16.63 -2.64 20.61
C GLU A 136 -17.68 -1.67 20.08
N GLU A 137 -18.88 -1.70 20.66
CA GLU A 137 -19.99 -0.83 20.27
C GLU A 137 -19.62 0.65 20.46
N PRO A 138 -20.09 1.55 19.58
CA PRO A 138 -19.73 2.96 19.66
C PRO A 138 -20.33 3.61 20.91
N ASP A 139 -19.57 4.50 21.53
CA ASP A 139 -20.06 5.34 22.62
C ASP A 139 -21.27 6.17 22.17
N ALA A 140 -22.18 6.46 23.10
CA ALA A 140 -23.38 7.25 22.82
C ALA A 140 -23.06 8.60 22.17
N ALA A 141 -21.95 9.24 22.53
CA ALA A 141 -21.50 10.51 21.95
C ALA A 141 -21.20 10.41 20.44
N GLN A 142 -20.66 9.28 19.97
CA GLN A 142 -20.31 9.08 18.55
C GLN A 142 -21.56 8.96 17.67
N VAL A 143 -22.63 8.38 18.21
CA VAL A 143 -23.94 8.28 17.55
C VAL A 143 -24.74 9.57 17.71
N GLN A 144 -24.59 10.27 18.84
CA GLN A 144 -25.31 11.52 19.12
C GLN A 144 -24.99 12.64 18.13
N ASP A 145 -23.73 12.77 17.71
CA ASP A 145 -23.30 13.83 16.79
C ASP A 145 -24.02 13.83 15.43
N PRO A 146 -24.02 12.72 14.64
CA PRO A 146 -24.74 12.69 13.37
C PRO A 146 -26.26 12.83 13.56
N VAL A 147 -26.84 12.26 14.63
CA VAL A 147 -28.27 12.42 14.96
C VAL A 147 -28.60 13.88 15.23
N LYS A 148 -27.79 14.59 16.04
CA LYS A 148 -27.97 16.01 16.32
C LYS A 148 -27.93 16.87 15.06
N ARG A 149 -26.98 16.59 14.15
CA ARG A 149 -26.86 17.32 12.88
C ARG A 149 -28.08 17.12 11.97
N VAL A 150 -28.61 15.91 11.92
CA VAL A 150 -29.82 15.57 11.17
C VAL A 150 -31.06 16.26 11.74
N LEU A 151 -31.27 16.16 13.05
CA LEU A 151 -32.38 16.83 13.73
C LEU A 151 -32.28 18.36 13.63
N GLY A 152 -31.06 18.90 13.50
CA GLY A 152 -30.79 20.30 13.22
C GLY A 152 -31.08 20.74 11.78
N GLY A 153 -31.56 19.85 10.89
CA GLY A 153 -31.98 20.17 9.53
C GLY A 153 -31.08 19.63 8.42
N THR A 154 -30.03 18.86 8.74
CA THR A 154 -29.19 18.24 7.71
C THR A 154 -29.92 17.05 7.09
N SER A 155 -29.93 16.95 5.75
CA SER A 155 -30.58 15.84 5.03
C SER A 155 -29.88 14.50 5.22
N LEU A 156 -28.58 14.52 5.51
CA LEU A 156 -27.78 13.36 5.80
C LEU A 156 -26.54 13.81 6.59
N ALA A 157 -26.28 13.18 7.74
CA ALA A 157 -25.06 13.41 8.51
C ALA A 157 -24.25 12.12 8.63
N MET A 158 -22.94 12.24 8.44
CA MET A 158 -22.02 11.11 8.60
C MET A 158 -21.03 11.42 9.71
N SER A 159 -20.78 10.45 10.57
CA SER A 159 -19.66 10.45 11.50
C SER A 159 -18.82 9.19 11.26
N GLY A 160 -17.53 9.40 11.08
CA GLY A 160 -16.53 8.35 10.92
C GLY A 160 -15.18 8.81 11.44
N HIS A 161 -15.21 9.80 12.34
CA HIS A 161 -14.03 10.50 12.78
C HIS A 161 -13.23 9.61 13.73
N ALA A 162 -12.01 9.33 13.30
CA ALA A 162 -10.93 9.25 14.24
C ALA A 162 -10.82 10.56 15.03
N PRO A 163 -10.50 10.54 16.33
CA PRO A 163 -10.63 11.73 17.18
C PRO A 163 -9.74 12.93 16.83
N SER A 164 -8.82 12.84 15.87
CA SER A 164 -7.96 13.97 15.49
C SER A 164 -7.25 13.67 14.17
N GLU A 165 -7.32 14.61 13.22
CA GLU A 165 -6.38 14.80 12.10
C GLU A 165 -5.82 13.53 11.42
N GLY A 166 -6.53 13.05 10.40
CA GLY A 166 -5.98 12.09 9.43
C GLY A 166 -6.90 10.89 9.15
N MET A 167 -6.57 10.11 8.12
CA MET A 167 -7.35 8.94 7.71
C MET A 167 -7.40 7.80 8.75
N ASN A 168 -6.74 7.91 9.90
CA ASN A 168 -6.72 6.90 10.97
C ASN A 168 -6.68 5.46 10.46
N LEU A 169 -5.62 5.23 9.71
CA LEU A 169 -5.35 4.01 9.00
C LEU A 169 -4.82 2.91 9.93
N PHE A 170 -4.23 3.33 11.05
CA PHE A 170 -3.53 2.48 12.02
C PHE A 170 -3.99 2.66 13.46
N GLY A 171 -4.94 3.55 13.73
CA GLY A 171 -5.47 3.72 15.09
C GLY A 171 -6.63 2.77 15.38
N ARG A 172 -7.30 3.03 16.49
CA ARG A 172 -8.32 2.11 17.01
C ARG A 172 -9.44 1.88 15.99
N PRO A 173 -9.91 0.63 15.85
CA PRO A 173 -11.12 0.36 15.08
C PRO A 173 -12.27 1.20 15.63
N GLY A 174 -13.04 1.76 14.71
CA GLY A 174 -14.15 2.65 15.02
C GLY A 174 -15.31 2.37 14.10
N TRP A 175 -16.38 3.13 14.30
CA TRP A 175 -17.60 3.00 13.51
C TRP A 175 -17.69 4.09 12.45
N PHE A 176 -18.19 3.71 11.28
CA PHE A 176 -18.71 4.61 10.29
C PHE A 176 -20.23 4.62 10.42
N ILE A 177 -20.78 5.77 10.79
CA ILE A 177 -22.17 5.98 11.16
C ILE A 177 -22.76 7.02 10.20
N VAL A 178 -23.90 6.70 9.63
CA VAL A 178 -24.68 7.58 8.77
C VAL A 178 -26.06 7.72 9.37
N ALA A 179 -26.51 8.95 9.57
CA ALA A 179 -27.84 9.28 10.02
C ALA A 179 -28.59 10.07 8.95
N VAL A 180 -29.89 9.83 8.82
CA VAL A 180 -30.80 10.57 7.94
C VAL A 180 -32.10 10.88 8.69
N PRO A 181 -32.75 12.02 8.42
CA PRO A 181 -33.93 12.44 9.16
C PRO A 181 -35.09 11.54 8.80
N VAL A 182 -35.92 11.24 9.79
CA VAL A 182 -37.18 10.54 9.56
C VAL A 182 -38.30 11.47 9.97
N ARG A 183 -39.21 11.71 9.03
CA ARG A 183 -40.36 12.59 9.24
C ARG A 183 -41.56 11.78 9.68
N GLY A 184 -42.30 12.34 10.64
CA GLY A 184 -43.61 11.81 11.00
C GLY A 184 -44.68 12.23 9.99
N SER A 185 -45.91 11.80 10.25
CA SER A 185 -47.09 12.15 9.42
C SER A 185 -47.38 13.65 9.40
N ASP A 186 -46.89 14.39 10.40
CA ASP A 186 -46.98 15.86 10.51
C ASP A 186 -45.92 16.60 9.67
N GLY A 187 -45.05 15.87 8.96
CA GLY A 187 -43.97 16.41 8.14
C GLY A 187 -42.79 16.95 8.96
N ARG A 188 -42.83 16.88 10.29
CA ARG A 188 -41.73 17.29 11.16
C ARG A 188 -40.72 16.16 11.31
N VAL A 189 -39.46 16.51 11.50
CA VAL A 189 -38.41 15.53 11.80
C VAL A 189 -38.59 15.07 13.24
N GLN A 190 -38.96 13.81 13.43
CA GLN A 190 -39.23 13.23 14.75
C GLN A 190 -38.05 12.39 15.27
N GLY A 191 -37.24 11.87 14.36
CA GLY A 191 -36.07 11.07 14.69
C GLY A 191 -35.10 10.96 13.54
N ALA A 192 -34.14 10.07 13.70
CA ALA A 192 -33.14 9.75 12.70
C ALA A 192 -33.07 8.23 12.51
N PHE A 193 -33.00 7.81 11.25
CA PHE A 193 -32.60 6.47 10.89
C PHE A 193 -31.07 6.43 10.84
N VAL A 194 -30.47 5.54 11.61
CA VAL A 194 -29.03 5.43 11.77
C VAL A 194 -28.57 4.10 11.19
N ALA A 195 -27.69 4.15 10.19
CA ALA A 195 -26.96 3.01 9.67
C ALA A 195 -25.52 3.06 10.19
N ARG A 196 -24.99 1.95 10.69
CA ARG A 196 -23.63 1.85 11.22
C ARG A 196 -22.92 0.60 10.75
N GLN A 197 -21.65 0.76 10.42
CA GLN A 197 -20.75 -0.28 9.96
C GLN A 197 -19.35 -0.03 10.53
N PRO A 198 -18.56 -1.07 10.87
CA PRO A 198 -17.16 -0.89 11.22
C PRO A 198 -16.41 -0.13 10.13
N LEU A 199 -15.62 0.86 10.53
CA LEU A 199 -14.83 1.66 9.61
C LEU A 199 -13.79 0.79 8.92
N LEU A 200 -13.67 0.93 7.60
CA LEU A 200 -12.65 0.21 6.85
C LEU A 200 -11.24 0.60 7.34
N GLN A 201 -10.46 -0.43 7.68
CA GLN A 201 -9.05 -0.34 8.09
C GLN A 201 -8.12 -1.09 7.13
N TRP A 202 -6.81 -0.84 7.25
CA TRP A 202 -5.77 -1.47 6.42
C TRP A 202 -5.84 -2.99 6.38
N LEU A 203 -6.08 -3.63 7.53
CA LEU A 203 -6.13 -5.09 7.62
C LEU A 203 -7.24 -5.71 6.75
N HIS A 204 -8.29 -4.96 6.42
CA HIS A 204 -9.35 -5.41 5.52
C HIS A 204 -8.92 -5.41 4.05
N VAL A 205 -7.95 -4.56 3.69
CA VAL A 205 -7.44 -4.41 2.32
C VAL A 205 -6.33 -5.44 2.03
N VAL A 206 -5.54 -5.76 3.04
CA VAL A 206 -4.43 -6.74 2.98
C VAL A 206 -5.00 -8.17 3.01
N ARG A 207 -5.76 -8.55 1.97
CA ARG A 207 -6.14 -9.94 1.69
C ARG A 207 -5.28 -10.49 0.55
N PHE A 208 -4.86 -11.76 0.67
CA PHE A 208 -3.96 -12.43 -0.29
C PHE A 208 -4.44 -12.33 -1.75
N SER A 209 -5.75 -12.44 -1.99
CA SER A 209 -6.35 -12.32 -3.32
C SER A 209 -6.15 -10.94 -3.97
N ARG A 210 -6.07 -9.86 -3.18
CA ARG A 210 -5.87 -8.48 -3.67
C ARG A 210 -4.40 -8.11 -3.81
N LEU A 211 -3.54 -8.76 -3.04
CA LEU A 211 -2.09 -8.60 -3.15
C LEU A 211 -1.52 -9.30 -4.38
N MET A 212 -2.26 -10.19 -5.04
CA MET A 212 -1.77 -10.97 -6.16
C MET A 212 -1.29 -10.09 -7.33
N VAL A 213 -2.06 -9.09 -7.73
CA VAL A 213 -1.68 -8.20 -8.85
C VAL A 213 -0.44 -7.36 -8.50
N PRO A 214 -0.38 -6.66 -7.34
CA PRO A 214 0.85 -5.98 -6.92
C PRO A 214 2.05 -6.92 -6.78
N LEU A 215 1.87 -8.13 -6.25
CA LEU A 215 2.95 -9.11 -6.09
C LEU A 215 3.47 -9.60 -7.43
N LEU A 216 2.58 -9.93 -8.37
CA LEU A 216 2.97 -10.32 -9.72
C LEU A 216 3.66 -9.17 -10.46
N GLY A 217 3.12 -7.96 -10.37
CA GLY A 217 3.76 -6.76 -10.92
C GLY A 217 5.15 -6.52 -10.35
N ALA A 218 5.31 -6.66 -9.02
CA ALA A 218 6.60 -6.56 -8.35
C ALA A 218 7.57 -7.67 -8.79
N CYS A 219 7.10 -8.91 -8.96
CA CYS A 219 7.93 -10.02 -9.43
C CYS A 219 8.41 -9.81 -10.88
N VAL A 220 7.49 -9.41 -11.78
CA VAL A 220 7.80 -9.12 -13.18
C VAL A 220 8.75 -7.93 -13.30
N GLY A 221 8.62 -6.91 -12.45
CA GLY A 221 9.55 -5.79 -12.40
C GLY A 221 10.91 -6.14 -11.79
N MET A 222 10.94 -6.96 -10.74
CA MET A 222 12.17 -7.35 -10.05
C MET A 222 13.04 -8.32 -10.86
N LEU A 223 12.44 -9.27 -11.58
CA LEU A 223 13.17 -10.31 -12.31
C LEU A 223 14.19 -9.75 -13.32
N PRO A 224 13.82 -8.85 -14.25
CA PRO A 224 14.75 -8.24 -15.20
C PRO A 224 15.83 -7.42 -14.51
N ALA A 225 15.48 -6.71 -13.43
CA ALA A 225 16.41 -5.90 -12.67
C ALA A 225 17.46 -6.76 -11.96
N VAL A 226 17.03 -7.81 -11.24
CA VAL A 226 17.91 -8.77 -10.58
C VAL A 226 18.85 -9.43 -11.60
N LEU A 227 18.28 -9.90 -12.72
CA LEU A 227 19.05 -10.52 -13.79
C LEU A 227 20.06 -9.55 -14.41
N GLY A 228 19.64 -8.31 -14.70
CA GLY A 228 20.49 -7.26 -15.27
C GLY A 228 21.66 -6.90 -14.35
N PHE A 229 21.39 -6.62 -13.08
CA PHE A 229 22.45 -6.33 -12.10
C PHE A 229 23.38 -7.53 -11.88
N PHE A 230 22.85 -8.75 -11.84
CA PHE A 230 23.67 -9.96 -11.70
C PHE A 230 24.61 -10.17 -12.89
N LEU A 231 24.09 -10.06 -14.12
CA LEU A 231 24.89 -10.20 -15.34
C LEU A 231 25.94 -9.10 -15.46
N LEU A 232 25.57 -7.85 -15.18
CA LEU A 232 26.49 -6.73 -15.17
C LEU A 232 27.61 -6.93 -14.13
N SER A 233 27.27 -7.37 -12.93
CA SER A 233 28.22 -7.64 -11.85
C SER A 233 29.21 -8.75 -12.19
N ARG A 234 28.74 -9.86 -12.79
CA ARG A 234 29.64 -10.92 -13.28
C ARG A 234 30.59 -10.40 -14.35
N ARG A 235 30.08 -9.63 -15.32
CA ARG A 235 30.92 -9.06 -16.39
C ARG A 235 31.98 -8.11 -15.83
N LEU A 236 31.59 -7.18 -14.96
CA LEU A 236 32.50 -6.21 -14.35
C LEU A 236 33.57 -6.89 -13.49
N THR A 237 33.18 -7.90 -12.69
CA THR A 237 34.11 -8.69 -11.86
C THR A 237 35.09 -9.49 -12.72
N SER A 238 34.62 -10.11 -13.79
CA SER A 238 35.48 -10.88 -14.69
C SER A 238 36.53 -10.00 -15.35
N LYS A 239 36.12 -8.86 -15.91
CA LYS A 239 37.03 -7.94 -16.61
C LYS A 239 38.03 -7.27 -15.67
N THR A 240 37.59 -6.89 -14.47
CA THR A 240 38.50 -6.31 -13.46
C THR A 240 39.51 -7.33 -12.95
N ARG A 241 39.13 -8.60 -12.75
CA ARG A 241 40.09 -9.68 -12.44
C ARG A 241 41.10 -9.93 -13.54
N MET A 242 40.66 -9.92 -14.81
CA MET A 242 41.57 -10.05 -15.95
C MET A 242 42.60 -8.93 -16.00
N LEU A 243 42.19 -7.67 -15.76
CA LEU A 243 43.12 -6.54 -15.64
C LEU A 243 44.09 -6.69 -14.46
N GLU A 244 43.59 -7.13 -13.29
CA GLU A 244 44.43 -7.40 -12.12
C GLU A 244 45.47 -8.50 -12.39
N GLU A 245 45.06 -9.58 -13.05
CA GLU A 245 45.94 -10.68 -13.45
C GLU A 245 46.98 -10.21 -14.47
N GLY A 246 46.57 -9.47 -15.52
CA GLY A 246 47.47 -8.90 -16.52
C GLY A 246 48.56 -8.01 -15.91
N LEU A 247 48.18 -7.12 -14.98
CA LEU A 247 49.13 -6.29 -14.25
C LEU A 247 50.06 -7.12 -13.36
N ARG A 248 49.57 -8.18 -12.72
CA ARG A 248 50.40 -9.07 -11.90
C ARG A 248 51.42 -9.84 -12.73
N THR A 249 51.09 -10.26 -13.94
CA THR A 249 52.02 -10.94 -14.85
C THR A 249 53.08 -10.01 -15.41
N VAL A 250 52.72 -8.78 -15.75
CA VAL A 250 53.72 -7.74 -16.11
C VAL A 250 54.67 -7.50 -14.95
N ARG A 251 54.16 -7.40 -13.72
CA ARG A 251 55.01 -7.28 -12.52
C ARG A 251 55.94 -8.47 -12.29
N ARG A 252 55.61 -9.65 -12.82
CA ARG A 252 56.46 -10.85 -12.77
C ARG A 252 57.43 -10.96 -13.95
N GLY A 253 57.50 -9.93 -14.81
CA GLY A 253 58.42 -9.88 -15.96
C GLY A 253 57.89 -10.54 -17.22
N SER A 254 56.63 -11.00 -17.25
CA SER A 254 56.03 -11.53 -18.47
C SER A 254 55.33 -10.42 -19.25
N LEU A 255 55.93 -10.01 -20.38
CA LEU A 255 55.41 -8.97 -21.27
C LEU A 255 54.57 -9.52 -22.43
N THR A 256 54.48 -10.85 -22.59
CA THR A 256 53.82 -11.50 -23.73
C THR A 256 52.32 -11.70 -23.52
N GLN A 257 51.80 -11.52 -22.31
CA GLN A 257 50.38 -11.69 -22.04
C GLN A 257 49.57 -10.54 -22.62
N ARG A 258 48.46 -10.87 -23.31
CA ARG A 258 47.47 -9.91 -23.82
C ARG A 258 46.11 -10.18 -23.19
N LEU A 259 45.33 -9.12 -22.97
CA LEU A 259 43.99 -9.18 -22.41
C LEU A 259 42.94 -9.30 -23.53
N PRO A 260 41.84 -10.04 -23.33
CA PRO A 260 40.79 -10.19 -24.34
C PRO A 260 39.87 -8.96 -24.38
N ALA A 261 40.29 -7.91 -25.10
CA ALA A 261 39.51 -6.69 -25.31
C ALA A 261 38.38 -6.89 -26.32
N ARG A 262 37.33 -7.62 -25.92
CA ARG A 262 36.17 -7.93 -26.78
C ARG A 262 34.89 -7.36 -26.16
N GLY A 263 34.52 -6.16 -26.59
CA GLY A 263 33.23 -5.55 -26.28
C GLY A 263 33.18 -4.04 -26.55
N MET A 264 32.19 -3.37 -25.96
CA MET A 264 31.87 -1.95 -26.19
C MET A 264 31.81 -1.13 -24.90
N ASP A 265 32.33 -1.65 -23.77
CA ASP A 265 32.35 -0.91 -22.51
C ASP A 265 33.73 -0.27 -22.22
N ASP A 266 33.76 0.65 -21.25
CA ASP A 266 34.99 1.37 -20.89
C ASP A 266 36.11 0.43 -20.43
N LEU A 267 35.77 -0.73 -19.85
CA LEU A 267 36.76 -1.72 -19.45
C LEU A 267 37.41 -2.41 -20.65
N ASP A 268 36.66 -2.64 -21.73
CA ASP A 268 37.25 -3.12 -23.00
C ASP A 268 38.24 -2.11 -23.57
N ARG A 269 37.89 -0.81 -23.54
CA ARG A 269 38.78 0.24 -23.99
C ARG A 269 40.07 0.27 -23.17
N VAL A 270 39.98 0.16 -21.85
CA VAL A 270 41.16 0.07 -20.97
C VAL A 270 41.98 -1.18 -21.26
N GLN A 271 41.36 -2.33 -21.55
CA GLN A 271 42.07 -3.55 -21.93
C GLN A 271 42.79 -3.41 -23.29
N ALA A 272 42.18 -2.74 -24.26
CA ALA A 272 42.81 -2.44 -25.55
C ALA A 272 44.01 -1.50 -25.40
N GLU A 273 43.87 -0.42 -24.63
CA GLU A 273 45.00 0.48 -24.34
C GLU A 273 46.11 -0.22 -23.56
N PHE A 274 45.77 -1.09 -22.61
CA PHE A 274 46.76 -1.92 -21.92
C PHE A 274 47.55 -2.80 -22.89
N ASN A 275 46.89 -3.46 -23.84
CA ASN A 275 47.55 -4.28 -24.85
C ASN A 275 48.49 -3.45 -25.73
N SER A 276 48.04 -2.27 -26.20
CA SER A 276 48.86 -1.36 -27.00
C SER A 276 50.11 -0.89 -26.24
N ALA A 277 49.99 -0.63 -24.94
CA ALA A 277 51.13 -0.28 -24.10
C ALA A 277 52.12 -1.45 -23.98
N MET A 278 51.62 -2.68 -23.85
CA MET A 278 52.47 -3.88 -23.81
C MET A 278 53.20 -4.14 -25.13
N ASP A 279 52.57 -3.89 -26.28
CA ASP A 279 53.23 -3.97 -27.58
C ASP A 279 54.42 -3.00 -27.66
N THR A 280 54.26 -1.79 -27.11
CA THR A 280 55.32 -0.77 -27.11
C THR A 280 56.46 -1.16 -26.17
N VAL A 281 56.15 -1.60 -24.95
CA VAL A 281 57.15 -2.03 -23.97
C VAL A 281 57.93 -3.25 -24.45
N GLN A 282 57.24 -4.21 -25.09
CA GLN A 282 57.89 -5.39 -25.65
C GLN A 282 58.81 -5.03 -26.81
N ALA A 283 58.39 -4.13 -27.72
CA ALA A 283 59.23 -3.66 -28.81
C ALA A 283 60.50 -2.92 -28.31
N GLU A 284 60.39 -2.14 -27.23
CA GLU A 284 61.56 -1.52 -26.61
C GLU A 284 62.51 -2.54 -25.97
N ASP A 285 61.98 -3.56 -25.29
CA ASP A 285 62.81 -4.60 -24.69
C ASP A 285 63.53 -5.42 -25.76
N ASP A 286 62.82 -5.82 -26.82
CA ASP A 286 63.40 -6.53 -27.97
C ASP A 286 64.52 -5.69 -28.63
N ARG A 287 64.31 -4.37 -28.78
CA ARG A 287 65.33 -3.44 -29.29
C ARG A 287 66.54 -3.35 -28.38
N LYS A 288 66.36 -3.29 -27.05
CA LYS A 288 67.46 -3.29 -26.08
C LYS A 288 68.23 -4.60 -26.11
N GLN A 289 67.54 -5.74 -26.18
CA GLN A 289 68.18 -7.05 -26.29
C GLN A 289 68.96 -7.20 -27.60
N ALA A 290 68.44 -6.68 -28.72
CA ALA A 290 69.15 -6.66 -29.99
C ALA A 290 70.47 -5.87 -29.92
N VAL A 291 70.43 -4.66 -29.33
CA VAL A 291 71.63 -3.83 -29.12
C VAL A 291 72.65 -4.54 -28.21
N ILE A 292 72.20 -5.17 -27.12
CA ILE A 292 73.10 -5.93 -26.23
C ILE A 292 73.76 -7.09 -26.97
N ARG A 293 73.02 -7.82 -27.81
CA ARG A 293 73.58 -8.91 -28.63
C ARG A 293 74.60 -8.37 -29.63
N GLU A 294 74.29 -7.28 -30.32
CA GLU A 294 75.21 -6.63 -31.27
C GLU A 294 76.52 -6.19 -30.58
N PHE A 295 76.45 -5.62 -29.38
CA PHE A 295 77.64 -5.30 -28.57
C PHE A 295 78.44 -6.55 -28.17
N GLN A 296 77.77 -7.65 -27.80
CA GLN A 296 78.45 -8.90 -27.45
C GLN A 296 79.14 -9.54 -28.65
N ASP A 297 78.49 -9.53 -29.82
CA ASP A 297 79.04 -10.06 -31.05
C ASP A 297 80.21 -9.21 -31.56
N ALA A 298 80.09 -7.87 -31.50
CA ALA A 298 81.18 -6.95 -31.81
C ALA A 298 82.38 -7.14 -30.87
N LYS A 299 82.14 -7.37 -29.57
CA LYS A 299 83.21 -7.67 -28.62
C LYS A 299 83.93 -8.98 -28.97
N LYS A 300 83.20 -10.04 -29.33
CA LYS A 300 83.80 -11.33 -29.73
C LYS A 300 84.61 -11.26 -31.02
N GLN A 301 84.30 -10.34 -31.92
CA GLN A 301 85.08 -10.14 -33.16
C GLN A 301 86.37 -9.33 -32.94
N ALA A 302 86.46 -8.61 -31.81
CA ALA A 302 87.61 -7.80 -31.45
C ALA A 302 88.62 -8.53 -30.54
N GLU A 303 88.26 -9.69 -30.00
CA GLU A 303 89.14 -10.65 -29.31
C GLU A 303 89.72 -11.66 -30.31
#